data_AF-Q5Y2C9-F1
#
_entry.id   AF-Q5Y2C9-F1
#
_cell.length_a   1.000
_cell.length_b   1.000
_cell.length_c   1.000
_cell.angle_alpha   90.00
_cell.angle_beta   90.00
_cell.angle_gamma   90.00
#
_symmetry.space_group_name_H-M   'P 1'
#
loop_
_entity.id
_entity.type
_entity.pdbx_description
1 polymer ?
#
loop_
_entity_poly.entity_id
_entity_poly.type
_entity_poly.pdbx_seq_one_letter_code
_entity_poly.pdbx_strand_id
1 'polypeptide(L)'
;AEEVLQILDLYAQVYEELLAIPVVKGRKTEKEKFAGGDYTTTVEAFISASGRAIQGATSHHLGQNFSKMFEIVFEDPKTPGEKQFAYQNSWGLTTRTIGVMTMVHGDNMGLVLPPRVACVQVVVIPCGITNALAEEDRDALMAKCHDYERRLVSVNIRVRVDLRDNYSPGWKFNHWELKGVPVRLEVGPRDMKSCQFVAVRRDTGEKLTLAENEAETKLHALLEDIHANLFTRASEDLKAHMVVANTMEDFQKELDSGKIVQIPFCGEIDCEDWIKKTTARDQDLEPGAPSMGAKSLCIPFKPLCELQPAAKCVCGKNPAKFYTLFGRSY
;
A
#
# COMPACT_ATOMS: atom_id res chain seq x y z
N ALA A 1 11.92 23.75 -0.43
CA ALA A 1 10.56 23.39 0.04
C ALA A 1 9.76 22.67 -1.04
N GLU A 2 9.74 23.15 -2.31
CA GLU A 2 9.00 22.50 -3.41
C GLU A 2 9.35 21.02 -3.62
N GLU A 3 10.64 20.71 -3.71
CA GLU A 3 11.15 19.35 -3.91
C GLU A 3 10.65 18.36 -2.83
N VAL A 4 10.48 18.81 -1.58
CA VAL A 4 9.98 17.95 -0.49
C VAL A 4 8.59 17.41 -0.81
N LEU A 5 7.72 18.25 -1.40
CA LEU A 5 6.36 17.87 -1.79
C LEU A 5 6.34 17.06 -3.09
N GLN A 6 7.19 17.39 -4.06
CA GLN A 6 7.35 16.59 -5.28
C GLN A 6 7.74 15.14 -4.94
N ILE A 7 8.71 14.95 -4.06
CA ILE A 7 9.11 13.61 -3.61
C ILE A 7 8.00 12.91 -2.81
N LEU A 8 7.27 13.65 -1.98
CA LEU A 8 6.12 13.10 -1.26
C LEU A 8 5.03 12.58 -2.22
N ASP A 9 4.79 13.30 -3.32
CA ASP A 9 3.85 12.90 -4.36
C ASP A 9 4.34 11.64 -5.09
N LEU A 10 5.63 11.54 -5.41
CA LEU A 10 6.20 10.31 -5.96
C LEU A 10 6.03 9.10 -5.02
N TYR A 11 6.16 9.30 -3.70
CA TYR A 11 5.87 8.23 -2.74
C TYR A 11 4.40 7.83 -2.75
N ALA A 12 3.48 8.78 -2.82
CA ALA A 12 2.07 8.46 -2.98
C ALA A 12 1.82 7.66 -4.27
N GLN A 13 2.44 8.01 -5.39
CA GLN A 13 2.34 7.26 -6.64
C GLN A 13 2.89 5.83 -6.53
N VAL A 14 4.01 5.62 -5.83
CA VAL A 14 4.50 4.26 -5.58
C VAL A 14 3.45 3.43 -4.85
N TYR A 15 2.83 3.97 -3.80
CA TYR A 15 1.79 3.24 -3.06
C TYR A 15 0.51 3.04 -3.87
N GLU A 16 -0.04 4.11 -4.45
CA GLU A 16 -1.36 4.10 -5.11
C GLU A 16 -1.29 3.45 -6.49
N GLU A 17 -0.31 3.84 -7.31
CA GLU A 17 -0.21 3.41 -8.70
C GLU A 17 0.51 2.08 -8.84
N LEU A 18 1.52 1.74 -8.04
CA LEU A 18 2.21 0.45 -8.16
C LEU A 18 1.67 -0.61 -7.22
N LEU A 19 1.42 -0.24 -5.95
CA LEU A 19 1.01 -1.19 -4.91
C LEU A 19 -0.50 -1.27 -4.71
N ALA A 20 -1.29 -0.42 -5.35
CA ALA A 20 -2.74 -0.34 -5.15
C ALA A 20 -3.14 -0.06 -3.68
N ILE A 21 -2.39 0.79 -2.97
CA ILE A 21 -2.61 1.11 -1.56
C ILE A 21 -2.88 2.61 -1.41
N PRO A 22 -4.02 3.03 -0.86
CA PRO A 22 -4.27 4.44 -0.57
C PRO A 22 -3.38 4.94 0.57
N VAL A 23 -2.96 6.20 0.49
CA VAL A 23 -2.17 6.83 1.56
C VAL A 23 -2.70 8.21 1.94
N VAL A 24 -2.43 8.60 3.19
CA VAL A 24 -2.70 9.96 3.66
C VAL A 24 -1.41 10.76 3.69
N LYS A 25 -1.34 11.83 2.88
CA LYS A 25 -0.25 12.80 2.91
C LYS A 25 -0.45 13.79 4.05
N GLY A 26 0.62 14.05 4.80
CA GLY A 26 0.59 15.06 5.85
C GLY A 26 1.96 15.45 6.38
N ARG A 27 1.97 16.30 7.40
CA ARG A 27 3.15 16.73 8.13
C ARG A 27 3.20 16.07 9.51
N LYS A 28 4.37 15.62 9.95
CA LYS A 28 4.56 15.12 11.33
C LYS A 28 4.42 16.27 12.33
N THR A 29 3.97 15.95 13.55
CA THR A 29 4.02 16.89 14.67
C THR A 29 5.47 17.18 15.05
N GLU A 30 5.70 18.17 15.90
CA GLU A 30 7.05 18.48 16.39
C GLU A 30 7.68 17.33 17.17
N LYS A 31 6.88 16.46 17.82
CA LYS A 31 7.37 15.28 18.53
C LYS A 31 7.83 14.17 17.58
N GLU A 32 7.09 13.94 16.50
CA GLU A 32 7.31 12.81 15.58
C GLU A 32 8.08 13.19 14.31
N LYS A 33 8.48 14.47 14.14
CA LYS A 33 9.35 14.87 13.02
C LYS A 33 10.78 14.39 13.24
N PHE A 34 11.56 14.35 12.16
CA PHE A 34 13.00 14.16 12.27
C PHE A 34 13.63 15.34 13.02
N ALA A 35 14.30 15.06 14.15
CA ALA A 35 14.84 16.08 15.05
C ALA A 35 15.84 17.05 14.38
N GLY A 36 16.57 16.60 13.35
CA GLY A 36 17.51 17.44 12.61
C GLY A 36 16.85 18.31 11.53
N GLY A 37 15.57 18.13 11.24
CA GLY A 37 14.87 18.86 10.18
C GLY A 37 13.94 19.95 10.71
N ASP A 38 13.74 20.98 9.89
CA ASP A 38 12.75 22.03 10.15
C ASP A 38 11.35 21.43 10.16
N TYR A 39 11.04 20.59 9.17
CA TYR A 39 9.80 19.82 9.13
C TYR A 39 9.93 18.49 8.38
N THR A 40 9.01 17.57 8.68
CA THR A 40 8.91 16.25 8.05
C THR A 40 7.52 16.06 7.46
N THR A 41 7.44 15.69 6.20
CA THR A 41 6.22 15.20 5.55
C THR A 41 6.25 13.69 5.42
N THR A 42 5.07 13.08 5.39
CA THR A 42 4.90 11.63 5.50
C THR A 42 3.72 11.17 4.64
N VAL A 43 3.81 9.93 4.14
CA VAL A 43 2.66 9.18 3.64
C VAL A 43 2.31 8.11 4.68
N GLU A 44 1.09 8.14 5.19
CA GLU A 44 0.59 7.18 6.18
C GLU A 44 -0.33 6.16 5.49
N ALA A 45 -0.08 4.88 5.73
CA ALA A 45 -0.93 3.77 5.29
C ALA A 45 -1.63 3.13 6.51
N PHE A 46 -2.63 2.27 6.26
CA PHE A 46 -3.42 1.64 7.31
C PHE A 46 -3.55 0.13 7.09
N ILE A 47 -3.44 -0.63 8.18
CA ILE A 47 -3.59 -2.08 8.20
C ILE A 47 -4.82 -2.42 9.07
N SER A 48 -5.98 -2.62 8.44
CA SER A 48 -7.25 -2.89 9.12
C SER A 48 -7.23 -4.15 9.98
N ALA A 49 -6.58 -5.22 9.52
CA ALA A 49 -6.46 -6.48 10.27
C ALA A 49 -5.85 -6.29 11.68
N SER A 50 -5.03 -5.26 11.87
CA SER A 50 -4.40 -4.95 13.16
C SER A 50 -4.96 -3.66 13.81
N GLY A 51 -5.79 -2.91 13.08
CA GLY A 51 -6.25 -1.58 13.49
C GLY A 51 -5.11 -0.57 13.67
N ARG A 52 -4.03 -0.71 12.90
CA ARG A 52 -2.81 0.13 13.05
C ARG A 52 -2.47 0.87 11.78
N ALA A 53 -2.04 2.11 11.96
CA ALA A 53 -1.39 2.88 10.92
C ALA A 53 0.10 2.52 10.82
N ILE A 54 0.70 2.85 9.68
CA ILE A 54 2.12 2.67 9.44
C ILE A 54 2.65 3.80 8.57
N GLN A 55 3.76 4.39 9.00
CA GLN A 55 4.48 5.35 8.17
C GLN A 55 5.10 4.63 6.98
N GLY A 56 4.66 5.01 5.78
CA GLY A 56 5.09 4.42 4.52
C GLY A 56 6.38 5.01 3.97
N ALA A 57 6.51 6.34 3.99
CA ALA A 57 7.70 7.05 3.51
C ALA A 57 7.81 8.43 4.16
N THR A 58 9.00 9.03 4.08
CA THR A 58 9.27 10.37 4.65
C THR A 58 10.05 11.25 3.70
N SER A 59 9.72 12.54 3.72
CA SER A 59 10.44 13.59 3.00
C SER A 59 10.62 14.77 3.94
N HIS A 60 11.85 15.26 4.10
CA HIS A 60 12.23 16.20 5.13
C HIS A 60 12.74 17.49 4.48
N HIS A 61 12.28 18.62 4.99
CA HIS A 61 13.02 19.86 4.83
C HIS A 61 13.98 20.02 6.00
N LEU A 62 15.28 20.03 5.71
CA LEU A 62 16.33 20.06 6.72
C LEU A 62 16.73 21.48 7.13
N GLY A 63 16.20 22.49 6.44
CA GLY A 63 16.62 23.87 6.62
C GLY A 63 18.12 24.01 6.34
N GLN A 64 18.80 24.70 7.25
CA GLN A 64 20.26 24.85 7.25
C GLN A 64 20.94 24.16 8.44
N ASN A 65 20.23 23.28 9.16
CA ASN A 65 20.76 22.67 10.39
C ASN A 65 22.03 21.86 10.10
N PHE A 66 22.01 21.05 9.04
CA PHE A 66 23.14 20.23 8.63
C PHE A 66 24.21 21.03 7.88
N SER A 67 23.84 22.00 7.05
CA SER A 67 24.82 22.82 6.34
C SER A 67 25.64 23.69 7.28
N LYS A 68 25.05 24.17 8.38
CA LYS A 68 25.80 24.83 9.47
C LYS A 68 26.70 23.85 10.22
N MET A 69 26.20 22.66 10.53
CA MET A 69 26.96 21.62 11.25
C MET A 69 28.18 21.11 10.47
N PHE A 70 28.06 21.02 9.14
CA PHE A 70 29.09 20.48 8.25
C PHE A 70 29.78 21.54 7.37
N GLU A 71 29.59 22.83 7.66
CA GLU A 71 30.18 23.96 6.92
C GLU A 71 29.94 23.92 5.39
N ILE A 72 28.74 23.51 4.98
CA ILE A 72 28.33 23.45 3.57
C ILE A 72 27.91 24.85 3.11
N VAL A 73 28.88 25.59 2.59
CA VAL A 73 28.73 27.00 2.19
C VAL A 73 28.93 27.21 0.69
N PHE A 74 28.26 28.23 0.14
CA PHE A 74 28.42 28.68 -1.24
C PHE A 74 28.42 30.22 -1.29
N GLU A 75 28.90 30.80 -2.38
CA GLU A 75 28.77 32.22 -2.66
C GLU A 75 27.58 32.44 -3.61
N ASP A 76 26.64 33.31 -3.22
CA ASP A 76 25.50 33.67 -4.07
C ASP A 76 25.93 34.75 -5.07
N PRO A 77 25.78 34.54 -6.39
CA PRO A 77 26.05 35.56 -7.40
C PRO A 77 25.27 36.86 -7.21
N LYS A 78 24.14 36.83 -6.50
CA LYS A 78 23.31 38.02 -6.19
C LYS A 78 23.86 38.83 -5.01
N THR A 79 24.66 38.22 -4.13
CA THR A 79 25.33 38.88 -3.01
C THR A 79 26.82 38.52 -3.01
N PRO A 80 27.60 39.02 -3.99
CA PRO A 80 29.01 38.67 -4.11
C PRO A 80 29.80 38.99 -2.84
N GLY A 81 30.66 38.07 -2.41
CA GLY A 81 31.48 38.21 -1.20
C GLY A 81 30.81 37.77 0.11
N GLU A 82 29.53 37.41 0.09
CA GLU A 82 28.85 36.83 1.25
C GLU A 82 28.72 35.30 1.12
N LYS A 83 29.24 34.58 2.12
CA LYS A 83 29.07 33.12 2.23
C LYS A 83 27.68 32.81 2.79
N GLN A 84 26.94 31.96 2.09
CA GLN A 84 25.63 31.47 2.50
C GLN A 84 25.66 29.96 2.78
N PHE A 85 24.81 29.49 3.70
CA PHE A 85 24.65 28.07 3.98
C PHE A 85 23.59 27.45 3.08
N ALA A 86 23.87 26.27 2.53
CA ALA A 86 22.92 25.56 1.68
C ALA A 86 21.64 25.16 2.44
N TYR A 87 20.47 25.34 1.82
CA TYR A 87 19.25 24.68 2.28
C TYR A 87 19.25 23.23 1.79
N GLN A 88 18.88 22.30 2.66
CA GLN A 88 18.94 20.88 2.35
C GLN A 88 17.59 20.18 2.55
N ASN A 89 17.42 19.06 1.85
CA ASN A 89 16.31 18.13 1.98
C ASN A 89 16.88 16.72 2.10
N SER A 90 16.12 15.79 2.66
CA SER A 90 16.39 14.34 2.57
C SER A 90 15.08 13.58 2.53
N TRP A 91 15.08 12.37 2.00
CA TRP A 91 13.88 11.55 1.89
C TRP A 91 14.23 10.07 1.82
N GLY A 92 13.29 9.21 2.23
CA GLY A 92 13.51 7.78 2.28
C GLY A 92 12.23 6.96 2.10
N LEU A 93 12.40 5.87 1.34
CA LEU A 93 11.44 4.77 1.15
C LEU A 93 12.20 3.46 1.36
N THR A 94 11.58 2.47 1.98
CA THR A 94 12.24 1.20 2.30
C THR A 94 11.40 0.00 1.82
N THR A 95 11.95 -1.20 1.97
CA THR A 95 11.24 -2.47 1.73
C THR A 95 10.04 -2.70 2.66
N ARG A 96 9.82 -1.82 3.66
CA ARG A 96 8.56 -1.77 4.42
C ARG A 96 7.33 -1.76 3.51
N THR A 97 7.42 -1.11 2.34
CA THR A 97 6.38 -1.10 1.30
C THR A 97 5.87 -2.49 0.93
N ILE A 98 6.77 -3.48 0.83
CA ILE A 98 6.44 -4.88 0.51
C ILE A 98 5.63 -5.51 1.64
N GLY A 99 6.02 -5.26 2.90
CA GLY A 99 5.28 -5.70 4.07
C GLY A 99 3.88 -5.08 4.12
N VAL A 100 3.75 -3.78 3.85
CA VAL A 100 2.45 -3.08 3.79
C VAL A 100 1.56 -3.69 2.71
N MET A 101 2.07 -3.86 1.48
CA MET A 101 1.33 -4.51 0.39
C MET A 101 0.82 -5.90 0.77
N THR A 102 1.67 -6.68 1.46
CA THR A 102 1.31 -8.04 1.89
C THR A 102 0.20 -8.01 2.94
N MET A 103 0.27 -7.09 3.91
CA MET A 103 -0.74 -6.95 4.97
C MET A 103 -2.07 -6.34 4.49
N VAL A 104 -2.04 -5.47 3.48
CA VAL A 104 -3.25 -4.82 2.94
C VAL A 104 -4.03 -5.77 2.02
N HIS A 105 -3.36 -6.48 1.13
CA HIS A 105 -4.03 -7.27 0.08
C HIS A 105 -4.14 -8.76 0.40
N GLY A 106 -3.31 -9.29 1.28
CA GLY A 106 -3.30 -10.71 1.63
C GLY A 106 -4.65 -11.20 2.16
N ASP A 107 -4.94 -12.48 1.91
CA ASP A 107 -6.15 -13.13 2.39
C ASP A 107 -5.83 -14.52 2.98
N ASN A 108 -6.89 -15.26 3.36
CA ASN A 108 -6.75 -16.59 3.97
C ASN A 108 -6.18 -17.65 3.02
N MET A 109 -6.07 -17.37 1.71
CA MET A 109 -5.46 -18.26 0.72
C MET A 109 -4.00 -17.90 0.44
N GLY A 110 -3.53 -16.73 0.89
CA GLY A 110 -2.13 -16.31 0.78
C GLY A 110 -1.96 -14.89 0.25
N LEU A 111 -0.91 -14.70 -0.55
CA LEU A 111 -0.63 -13.41 -1.18
C LEU A 111 -1.70 -13.07 -2.22
N VAL A 112 -1.94 -11.77 -2.40
CA VAL A 112 -2.67 -11.20 -3.54
C VAL A 112 -1.81 -10.06 -4.06
N LEU A 113 -1.18 -10.24 -5.21
CA LEU A 113 -0.23 -9.26 -5.73
C LEU A 113 -0.91 -8.28 -6.68
N PRO A 114 -0.70 -6.96 -6.54
CA PRO A 114 -1.08 -6.00 -7.57
C PRO A 114 -0.36 -6.33 -8.90
N PRO A 115 -1.08 -6.36 -10.03
CA PRO A 115 -0.52 -6.75 -11.33
C PRO A 115 0.72 -5.98 -11.77
N ARG A 116 0.88 -4.72 -11.36
CA ARG A 116 2.01 -3.87 -11.76
C ARG A 116 3.33 -4.27 -11.10
N VAL A 117 3.29 -4.97 -9.96
CA VAL A 117 4.48 -5.43 -9.22
C VAL A 117 4.61 -6.96 -9.14
N ALA A 118 3.62 -7.71 -9.61
CA ALA A 118 3.67 -9.17 -9.64
C ALA A 118 4.77 -9.68 -10.59
N CYS A 119 5.67 -10.56 -10.12
CA CYS A 119 6.72 -11.12 -10.98
C CYS A 119 6.16 -12.00 -12.11
N VAL A 120 5.04 -12.68 -11.85
CA VAL A 120 4.20 -13.38 -12.82
C VAL A 120 2.81 -12.76 -12.74
N GLN A 121 2.31 -12.23 -13.85
CA GLN A 121 0.96 -11.66 -13.94
C GLN A 121 -0.07 -12.72 -14.33
N VAL A 122 0.30 -13.59 -15.27
CA VAL A 122 -0.54 -14.68 -15.76
C VAL A 122 0.20 -16.00 -15.63
N VAL A 123 -0.40 -16.98 -14.97
CA VAL A 123 0.08 -18.37 -15.00
C VAL A 123 -0.79 -19.21 -15.91
N VAL A 124 -0.19 -19.89 -16.89
CA VAL A 124 -0.87 -20.79 -17.82
C VAL A 124 -0.76 -22.22 -17.32
N ILE A 125 -1.91 -22.89 -17.13
CA ILE A 125 -1.98 -24.23 -16.57
C ILE A 125 -2.80 -25.13 -17.51
N PRO A 126 -2.21 -26.22 -18.04
CA PRO A 126 -2.96 -27.21 -18.79
C PRO A 126 -3.87 -28.02 -17.85
N CYS A 127 -5.12 -28.20 -18.27
CA CYS A 127 -6.18 -28.87 -17.54
C CYS A 127 -6.75 -30.03 -18.37
N GLY A 128 -7.40 -30.99 -17.71
CA GLY A 128 -8.07 -32.09 -18.39
C GLY A 128 -7.12 -33.13 -19.02
N ILE A 129 -5.85 -33.17 -18.61
CA ILE A 129 -4.94 -34.26 -18.98
C ILE A 129 -5.36 -35.52 -18.22
N THR A 130 -5.73 -36.56 -18.96
CA THR A 130 -6.11 -37.87 -18.41
C THR A 130 -5.32 -38.96 -19.11
N ASN A 131 -5.23 -40.16 -18.51
CA ASN A 131 -4.57 -41.31 -19.13
C ASN A 131 -5.24 -41.75 -20.45
N ALA A 132 -6.48 -41.32 -20.70
CA ALA A 132 -7.21 -41.61 -21.92
C ALA A 132 -6.99 -40.56 -23.03
N LEU A 133 -6.27 -39.47 -22.75
CA LEU A 133 -5.97 -38.44 -23.74
C LEU A 133 -4.89 -38.96 -24.69
N ALA A 134 -5.14 -38.87 -26.00
CA ALA A 134 -4.15 -39.26 -27.00
C ALA A 134 -2.88 -38.41 -26.87
N GLU A 135 -1.73 -39.00 -27.19
CA GLU A 135 -0.44 -38.31 -27.11
C GLU A 135 -0.40 -37.06 -28.00
N GLU A 136 -0.99 -37.15 -29.20
CA GLU A 136 -1.15 -36.02 -30.14
C GLU A 136 -1.96 -34.86 -29.53
N ASP A 137 -3.06 -35.16 -28.85
CA ASP A 137 -3.90 -34.16 -28.18
C ASP A 137 -3.17 -33.52 -26.99
N ARG A 138 -2.37 -34.31 -26.26
CA ARG A 138 -1.53 -33.82 -25.16
C ARG A 138 -0.48 -32.86 -25.69
N ASP A 139 0.21 -33.22 -26.77
CA ASP A 139 1.25 -32.39 -27.37
C ASP A 139 0.67 -31.11 -27.97
N ALA A 140 -0.52 -31.19 -28.60
CA ALA A 140 -1.26 -30.01 -29.05
C ALA A 140 -1.64 -29.07 -27.90
N LEU A 141 -2.04 -29.61 -26.74
CA LEU A 141 -2.33 -28.83 -25.54
C LEU A 141 -1.08 -28.11 -25.01
N MET A 142 0.06 -28.80 -24.93
CA MET A 142 1.33 -28.19 -24.50
C MET A 142 1.78 -27.09 -25.47
N ALA A 143 1.69 -27.35 -26.78
CA ALA A 143 1.97 -26.36 -27.81
C ALA A 143 1.06 -25.13 -27.68
N LYS A 144 -0.21 -25.34 -27.32
CA LYS A 144 -1.17 -24.26 -27.08
C LYS A 144 -0.83 -23.40 -25.87
N CYS A 145 -0.41 -24.02 -24.77
CA CYS A 145 0.05 -23.29 -23.58
C CYS A 145 1.25 -22.39 -23.89
N HIS A 146 2.22 -22.89 -24.67
CA HIS A 146 3.36 -22.07 -25.11
C HIS A 146 2.98 -21.00 -26.14
N ASP A 147 1.93 -21.24 -26.94
CA ASP A 147 1.40 -20.21 -27.83
C ASP A 147 0.82 -19.02 -27.05
N TYR A 148 0.03 -19.28 -26.02
CA TYR A 148 -0.44 -18.23 -25.10
C TYR A 148 0.73 -17.48 -24.45
N GLU A 149 1.76 -18.18 -23.97
CA GLU A 149 2.96 -17.54 -23.40
C GLU A 149 3.61 -16.58 -24.39
N ARG A 150 3.87 -17.01 -25.64
CA ARG A 150 4.48 -16.15 -26.66
C ARG A 150 3.62 -14.93 -26.99
N ARG A 151 2.31 -15.14 -27.18
CA ARG A 151 1.35 -14.09 -27.54
C ARG A 151 1.20 -13.04 -26.45
N LEU A 152 1.16 -13.47 -25.19
CA LEU A 152 1.01 -12.55 -24.06
C LEU A 152 2.31 -11.82 -23.73
N VAL A 153 3.46 -12.48 -23.86
CA VAL A 153 4.77 -11.84 -23.71
C VAL A 153 5.01 -10.78 -24.79
N SER A 154 4.53 -11.00 -26.03
CA SER A 154 4.68 -10.01 -27.12
C SER A 154 3.92 -8.70 -26.86
N VAL A 155 2.92 -8.72 -25.97
CA VAL A 155 2.18 -7.54 -25.49
C VAL A 155 2.59 -7.13 -24.07
N ASN A 156 3.80 -7.51 -23.63
CA ASN A 156 4.42 -7.12 -22.35
C ASN A 156 3.69 -7.64 -21.09
N ILE A 157 2.97 -8.75 -21.19
CA ILE A 157 2.42 -9.45 -20.03
C ILE A 157 3.45 -10.48 -19.53
N ARG A 158 3.75 -10.46 -18.23
CA ARG A 158 4.69 -11.41 -17.60
C ARG A 158 4.00 -12.75 -17.36
N VAL A 159 4.32 -13.73 -18.20
CA VAL A 159 3.67 -15.04 -18.19
C VAL A 159 4.60 -16.15 -17.71
N ARG A 160 4.01 -17.15 -17.06
CA ARG A 160 4.67 -18.42 -16.73
C ARG A 160 3.78 -19.59 -17.11
N VAL A 161 4.30 -20.56 -17.84
CA VAL A 161 3.60 -21.84 -18.08
C VAL A 161 4.03 -22.88 -17.03
N ASP A 162 3.06 -23.54 -16.39
CA ASP A 162 3.32 -24.62 -15.43
C ASP A 162 2.98 -26.01 -15.99
N LEU A 163 3.98 -26.61 -16.65
CA LEU A 163 3.86 -27.92 -17.30
C LEU A 163 4.32 -29.10 -16.44
N ARG A 164 4.56 -28.91 -15.14
CA ARG A 164 4.99 -30.00 -14.26
C ARG A 164 3.97 -31.15 -14.29
N ASP A 165 4.40 -32.34 -14.65
CA ASP A 165 3.55 -33.52 -14.86
C ASP A 165 3.27 -34.30 -13.56
N ASN A 166 4.14 -34.16 -12.58
CA ASN A 166 4.03 -34.79 -11.26
C ASN A 166 3.01 -34.15 -10.31
N TYR A 167 2.28 -33.11 -10.76
CA TYR A 167 1.27 -32.40 -9.96
C TYR A 167 -0.06 -32.30 -10.67
N SER A 168 -1.15 -32.51 -9.91
CA SER A 168 -2.51 -32.30 -10.42
C SER A 168 -2.77 -30.81 -10.70
N PRO A 169 -3.70 -30.47 -11.62
CA PRO A 169 -4.10 -29.08 -11.86
C PRO A 169 -4.53 -28.36 -10.58
N GLY A 170 -5.34 -29.02 -9.73
CA GLY A 170 -5.78 -28.45 -8.46
C GLY A 170 -4.64 -28.12 -7.50
N TRP A 171 -3.58 -28.94 -7.47
CA TRP A 171 -2.38 -28.61 -6.69
C TRP A 171 -1.68 -27.36 -7.24
N LYS A 172 -1.55 -27.26 -8.57
CA LYS A 172 -0.95 -26.08 -9.21
C LYS A 172 -1.79 -24.83 -8.97
N PHE A 173 -3.12 -24.93 -8.96
CA PHE A 173 -4.02 -23.82 -8.67
C PHE A 173 -3.69 -23.22 -7.30
N ASN A 174 -3.71 -24.06 -6.26
CA ASN A 174 -3.36 -23.64 -4.89
C ASN A 174 -1.93 -23.09 -4.80
N HIS A 175 -0.95 -23.70 -5.50
CA HIS A 175 0.44 -23.24 -5.49
C HIS A 175 0.59 -21.80 -5.98
N TRP A 176 -0.12 -21.43 -7.04
CA TRP A 176 -0.03 -20.09 -7.63
C TRP A 176 -0.97 -19.08 -6.98
N GLU A 177 -2.10 -19.53 -6.44
CA GLU A 177 -2.98 -18.71 -5.59
C GLU A 177 -2.27 -18.29 -4.30
N LEU A 178 -1.59 -19.22 -3.63
CA LEU A 178 -0.78 -18.93 -2.43
C LEU A 178 0.30 -17.88 -2.70
N LYS A 179 0.90 -17.91 -3.90
CA LYS A 179 1.91 -16.95 -4.35
C LYS A 179 1.34 -15.63 -4.86
N GLY A 180 0.01 -15.53 -4.98
CA GLY A 180 -0.68 -14.30 -5.36
C GLY A 180 -0.57 -13.91 -6.83
N VAL A 181 -0.37 -14.87 -7.74
CA VAL A 181 -0.39 -14.57 -9.17
C VAL A 181 -1.77 -14.02 -9.55
N PRO A 182 -1.86 -12.81 -10.15
CA PRO A 182 -3.14 -12.13 -10.37
C PRO A 182 -4.16 -12.91 -11.20
N VAL A 183 -3.70 -13.57 -12.27
CA VAL A 183 -4.57 -14.33 -13.17
C VAL A 183 -4.02 -15.73 -13.39
N ARG A 184 -4.89 -16.73 -13.22
CA ARG A 184 -4.66 -18.09 -13.71
C ARG A 184 -5.41 -18.29 -15.02
N LEU A 185 -4.69 -18.71 -16.06
CA LEU A 185 -5.23 -19.08 -17.36
C LEU A 185 -5.27 -20.61 -17.46
N GLU A 186 -6.46 -21.18 -17.47
CA GLU A 186 -6.71 -22.61 -17.59
C GLU A 186 -6.96 -22.96 -19.06
N VAL A 187 -6.18 -23.91 -19.60
CA VAL A 187 -6.30 -24.39 -20.98
C VAL A 187 -6.63 -25.87 -20.97
N GLY A 188 -7.76 -26.28 -21.55
CA GLY A 188 -8.14 -27.68 -21.66
C GLY A 188 -8.52 -28.08 -23.09
N PRO A 189 -8.53 -29.38 -23.41
CA PRO A 189 -8.91 -29.86 -24.75
C PRO A 189 -10.32 -29.42 -25.20
N ARG A 190 -11.26 -29.28 -24.24
CA ARG A 190 -12.62 -28.79 -24.51
C ARG A 190 -12.63 -27.30 -24.91
N ASP A 191 -11.83 -26.50 -24.23
CA ASP A 191 -11.74 -25.06 -24.47
C ASP A 191 -11.01 -24.78 -25.79
N MET A 192 -9.98 -25.57 -26.12
CA MET A 192 -9.33 -25.53 -27.43
C MET A 192 -10.30 -25.82 -28.58
N LYS A 193 -11.16 -26.85 -28.45
CA LYS A 193 -12.20 -27.15 -29.46
C LYS A 193 -13.22 -26.03 -29.62
N SER A 194 -13.41 -25.23 -28.58
CA SER A 194 -14.36 -24.11 -28.56
C SER A 194 -13.67 -22.75 -28.81
N CYS A 195 -12.38 -22.74 -29.17
CA CYS A 195 -11.56 -21.54 -29.37
C CYS A 195 -11.66 -20.53 -28.21
N GLN A 196 -11.58 -21.04 -26.98
CA GLN A 196 -11.70 -20.25 -25.75
C GLN A 196 -10.69 -20.69 -24.69
N PHE A 197 -10.63 -19.96 -23.58
CA PHE A 197 -9.91 -20.33 -22.37
C PHE A 197 -10.66 -19.81 -21.13
N VAL A 198 -10.29 -20.30 -19.95
CA VAL A 198 -10.82 -19.79 -18.68
C VAL A 198 -9.75 -18.97 -17.96
N ALA A 199 -10.06 -17.72 -17.66
CA ALA A 199 -9.26 -16.87 -16.78
C ALA A 199 -9.90 -16.84 -15.38
N VAL A 200 -9.09 -17.06 -14.35
CA VAL A 200 -9.53 -16.97 -12.95
C VAL A 200 -8.76 -15.85 -12.27
N ARG A 201 -9.51 -14.92 -11.68
CA ARG A 201 -8.97 -13.78 -10.94
C ARG A 201 -8.55 -14.19 -9.54
N ARG A 202 -7.39 -13.72 -9.08
CA ARG A 202 -6.90 -13.99 -7.72
C ARG A 202 -7.59 -13.18 -6.64
N ASP A 203 -7.95 -11.93 -6.93
CA ASP A 203 -8.52 -10.99 -5.96
C ASP A 203 -9.97 -11.30 -5.56
N THR A 204 -10.73 -11.96 -6.44
CA THR A 204 -12.14 -12.32 -6.22
C THR A 204 -12.47 -13.80 -6.38
N GLY A 205 -11.62 -14.58 -7.06
CA GLY A 205 -11.90 -15.97 -7.44
C GLY A 205 -12.87 -16.12 -8.63
N GLU A 206 -13.31 -15.01 -9.23
CA GLU A 206 -14.20 -15.00 -10.39
C GLU A 206 -13.58 -15.73 -11.57
N LYS A 207 -14.39 -16.54 -12.26
CA LYS A 207 -14.01 -17.29 -13.46
C LYS A 207 -14.66 -16.69 -14.69
N LEU A 208 -13.86 -16.39 -15.70
CA LEU A 208 -14.27 -15.78 -16.96
C LEU A 208 -13.90 -16.70 -18.10
N THR A 209 -14.88 -17.09 -18.92
CA THR A 209 -14.62 -17.79 -20.18
C THR A 209 -14.44 -16.75 -21.28
N LEU A 210 -13.25 -16.72 -21.88
CA LEU A 210 -12.85 -15.70 -22.84
C LEU A 210 -12.49 -16.32 -24.19
N ALA A 211 -12.86 -15.64 -25.27
CA ALA A 211 -12.52 -16.05 -26.62
C ALA A 211 -11.01 -15.94 -26.85
N GLU A 212 -10.43 -16.95 -27.48
CA GLU A 212 -8.99 -17.05 -27.68
C GLU A 212 -8.41 -15.89 -28.51
N ASN A 213 -9.15 -15.44 -29.53
CA ASN A 213 -8.73 -14.36 -30.41
C ASN A 213 -8.69 -12.98 -29.72
N GLU A 214 -9.25 -12.87 -28.52
CA GLU A 214 -9.24 -11.64 -27.71
C GLU A 214 -8.30 -11.74 -26.49
N ALA A 215 -7.48 -12.80 -26.39
CA ALA A 215 -6.71 -13.11 -25.19
C ALA A 215 -5.84 -11.95 -24.71
N GLU A 216 -5.06 -11.33 -25.59
CA GLU A 216 -4.14 -10.23 -25.29
C GLU A 216 -4.88 -9.02 -24.73
N THR A 217 -5.92 -8.58 -25.44
CA THR A 217 -6.73 -7.41 -25.07
C THR A 217 -7.48 -7.65 -23.76
N LYS A 218 -8.14 -8.81 -23.62
CA LYS A 218 -8.94 -9.12 -22.43
C LYS A 218 -8.10 -9.35 -21.20
N LEU A 219 -6.93 -10.01 -21.32
CA LEU A 219 -6.05 -10.22 -20.17
C LEU A 219 -5.36 -8.93 -19.74
N HIS A 220 -4.99 -8.04 -20.67
CA HIS A 220 -4.50 -6.71 -20.31
C HIS A 220 -5.55 -5.90 -19.56
N ALA A 221 -6.79 -5.86 -20.06
CA ALA A 221 -7.90 -5.17 -19.38
C ALA A 221 -8.18 -5.78 -18.00
N LEU A 222 -8.16 -7.12 -17.90
CA LEU A 222 -8.38 -7.82 -16.63
C LEU A 222 -7.33 -7.48 -15.58
N LEU A 223 -6.06 -7.33 -15.96
CA LEU A 223 -5.00 -6.93 -15.03
C LEU A 223 -5.20 -5.49 -14.54
N GLU A 224 -5.67 -4.57 -15.38
CA GLU A 224 -6.02 -3.21 -14.94
C GLU A 224 -7.25 -3.21 -14.02
N ASP A 225 -8.27 -4.00 -14.33
CA ASP A 225 -9.48 -4.15 -13.50
C ASP A 225 -9.15 -4.74 -12.12
N ILE A 226 -8.24 -5.72 -12.05
CA ILE A 226 -7.74 -6.27 -10.78
C ILE A 226 -7.02 -5.18 -9.97
N HIS A 227 -6.12 -4.41 -10.59
CA HIS A 227 -5.40 -3.33 -9.90
C HIS A 227 -6.37 -2.28 -9.34
N ALA A 228 -7.34 -1.84 -10.17
CA ALA A 228 -8.35 -0.88 -9.77
C ALA A 228 -9.25 -1.40 -8.63
N ASN A 229 -9.63 -2.68 -8.68
CA ASN A 229 -10.43 -3.32 -7.62
C ASN A 229 -9.65 -3.39 -6.30
N LEU A 230 -8.38 -3.78 -6.33
CA LEU A 230 -7.52 -3.80 -5.12
C LEU A 230 -7.41 -2.41 -4.50
N PHE A 231 -7.15 -1.39 -5.32
CA PHE A 231 -7.05 -0.01 -4.85
C PHE A 231 -8.38 0.50 -4.28
N THR A 232 -9.50 0.19 -4.94
CA THR A 232 -10.83 0.61 -4.50
C THR A 232 -11.20 -0.01 -3.16
N ARG A 233 -11.02 -1.33 -3.01
CA ARG A 233 -11.26 -2.04 -1.75
C ARG A 233 -10.42 -1.49 -0.61
N ALA A 234 -9.11 -1.29 -0.83
CA ALA A 234 -8.23 -0.72 0.18
C ALA A 234 -8.61 0.73 0.53
N SER A 235 -9.05 1.52 -0.47
CA SER A 235 -9.53 2.90 -0.27
C SER A 235 -10.81 2.97 0.56
N GLU A 236 -11.76 2.09 0.30
CA GLU A 236 -12.99 1.97 1.09
C GLU A 236 -12.69 1.52 2.52
N ASP A 237 -11.79 0.56 2.68
CA ASP A 237 -11.34 0.08 3.99
C ASP A 237 -10.67 1.19 4.81
N LEU A 238 -9.74 1.95 4.21
CA LEU A 238 -9.13 3.11 4.87
C LEU A 238 -10.19 4.14 5.28
N LYS A 239 -11.13 4.49 4.38
CA LYS A 239 -12.19 5.47 4.66
C LYS A 239 -13.09 5.01 5.81
N ALA A 240 -13.46 3.74 5.85
CA ALA A 240 -14.30 3.18 6.92
C ALA A 240 -13.62 3.20 8.29
N HIS A 241 -12.28 3.19 8.31
CA HIS A 241 -11.46 3.22 9.53
C HIS A 241 -10.89 4.60 9.88
N MET A 242 -11.26 5.64 9.14
CA MET A 242 -10.89 7.02 9.42
C MET A 242 -12.09 7.79 9.95
N VAL A 243 -12.04 8.21 11.21
CA VAL A 243 -13.15 8.89 11.88
C VAL A 243 -12.71 10.17 12.58
N VAL A 244 -13.68 10.98 12.98
CA VAL A 244 -13.46 12.26 13.67
C VAL A 244 -13.93 12.14 15.11
N ALA A 245 -13.14 12.64 16.06
CA ALA A 245 -13.54 12.78 17.45
C ALA A 245 -13.14 14.15 18.00
N ASN A 246 -14.02 14.74 18.81
CA ASN A 246 -13.80 16.06 19.41
C ASN A 246 -13.59 16.04 20.92
N THR A 247 -13.78 14.86 21.53
CA THR A 247 -13.60 14.65 22.97
C THR A 247 -12.62 13.50 23.19
N MET A 248 -11.98 13.48 24.36
CA MET A 248 -11.07 12.39 24.73
C MET A 248 -11.80 11.05 24.87
N GLU A 249 -13.07 11.08 25.30
CA GLU A 249 -13.91 9.88 25.46
C GLU A 249 -14.23 9.24 24.10
N ASP A 250 -14.73 10.05 23.15
CA ASP A 250 -15.00 9.58 21.78
C ASP A 250 -13.72 9.08 21.11
N PHE A 251 -12.62 9.81 21.31
CA PHE A 251 -11.32 9.41 20.77
C PHE A 251 -10.88 8.05 21.29
N GLN A 252 -10.95 7.83 22.61
CA GLN A 252 -10.60 6.53 23.21
C GLN A 252 -11.47 5.41 22.64
N LYS A 253 -12.79 5.62 22.55
CA LYS A 253 -13.75 4.64 22.03
C LYS A 253 -13.45 4.24 20.58
N GLU A 254 -13.19 5.21 19.70
CA GLU A 254 -12.91 4.94 18.29
C GLU A 254 -11.52 4.30 18.09
N LEU A 255 -10.51 4.78 18.83
CA LEU A 255 -9.17 4.18 18.84
C LEU A 255 -9.23 2.70 19.25
N ASP A 256 -10.06 2.41 20.25
CA ASP A 256 -10.29 1.08 20.78
C ASP A 256 -11.03 0.15 19.83
N SER A 257 -11.73 0.72 18.85
CA SER A 257 -12.35 0.02 17.73
C SER A 257 -11.39 -0.19 16.56
N GLY A 258 -10.09 0.08 16.74
CA GLY A 258 -9.04 -0.16 15.73
C GLY A 258 -8.96 0.91 14.64
N LYS A 259 -9.45 2.12 14.89
CA LYS A 259 -9.53 3.18 13.88
C LYS A 259 -8.41 4.22 13.99
N ILE A 260 -8.18 4.90 12.88
CA ILE A 260 -7.47 6.18 12.84
C ILE A 260 -8.47 7.28 13.17
N VAL A 261 -8.13 8.14 14.13
CA VAL A 261 -9.02 9.17 14.63
C VAL A 261 -8.42 10.56 14.43
N GLN A 262 -9.15 11.43 13.76
CA GLN A 262 -8.81 12.84 13.63
C GLN A 262 -9.32 13.60 14.85
N ILE A 263 -8.40 14.28 15.56
CA ILE A 263 -8.69 15.00 16.81
C ILE A 263 -8.15 16.45 16.82
N PRO A 264 -8.86 17.41 17.44
CA PRO A 264 -8.35 18.76 17.61
C PRO A 264 -7.15 18.73 18.56
N PHE A 265 -6.00 19.21 18.08
CA PHE A 265 -4.72 19.08 18.76
C PHE A 265 -3.97 20.42 18.84
N CYS A 266 -3.37 20.73 19.98
CA CYS A 266 -2.65 21.99 20.21
C CYS A 266 -1.23 22.00 19.65
N GLY A 267 -0.68 20.86 19.22
CA GLY A 267 0.69 20.77 18.70
C GLY A 267 1.78 20.64 19.77
N GLU A 268 1.43 20.70 21.06
CA GLU A 268 2.40 20.68 22.16
C GLU A 268 2.85 19.25 22.50
N ILE A 269 4.16 19.07 22.69
CA ILE A 269 4.80 17.77 22.97
C ILE A 269 4.21 17.11 24.23
N ASP A 270 4.05 17.86 25.32
CA ASP A 270 3.49 17.33 26.57
C ASP A 270 2.06 16.81 26.40
N CYS A 271 1.28 17.42 25.50
CA CYS A 271 -0.07 16.97 25.20
C CYS A 271 -0.06 15.67 24.40
N GLU A 272 0.89 15.50 23.47
CA GLU A 272 1.07 14.27 22.71
C GLU A 272 1.51 13.11 23.61
N ASP A 273 2.47 13.37 24.51
CA ASP A 273 2.93 12.38 25.49
C ASP A 273 1.81 12.00 26.47
N TRP A 274 0.98 12.96 26.89
CA TRP A 274 -0.22 12.71 27.69
C TRP A 274 -1.23 11.82 26.95
N ILE A 275 -1.55 12.13 25.68
CA ILE A 275 -2.44 11.30 24.85
C ILE A 275 -1.91 9.87 24.78
N LYS A 276 -0.63 9.70 24.46
CA LYS A 276 0.01 8.37 24.37
C LYS A 276 -0.09 7.61 25.68
N LYS A 277 0.13 8.27 26.82
CA LYS A 277 0.05 7.63 28.13
C LYS A 277 -1.38 7.25 28.51
N THR A 278 -2.34 8.15 28.30
CA THR A 278 -3.75 7.94 28.69
C THR A 278 -4.46 6.91 27.82
N THR A 279 -4.04 6.75 26.57
CA THR A 279 -4.65 5.80 25.63
C THR A 279 -3.96 4.44 25.59
N ALA A 280 -2.90 4.25 26.38
CA ALA A 280 -2.21 2.97 26.49
C ALA A 280 -3.15 1.92 27.10
N ARG A 281 -3.11 0.69 26.54
CA ARG A 281 -3.81 -0.47 27.07
C ARG A 281 -2.81 -1.53 27.50
N ASP A 282 -3.06 -2.22 28.60
CA ASP A 282 -2.29 -3.41 29.03
C ASP A 282 -2.68 -4.69 28.23
N GLN A 283 -3.34 -4.55 27.08
CA GLN A 283 -3.76 -5.70 26.27
C GLN A 283 -2.65 -6.08 25.29
N ASP A 284 -1.87 -7.09 25.68
CA ASP A 284 -0.99 -7.87 24.82
C ASP A 284 -1.84 -8.58 23.75
N LEU A 285 -2.04 -7.92 22.61
CA LEU A 285 -2.65 -8.55 21.44
C LEU A 285 -1.72 -9.65 20.87
N GLU A 286 -0.41 -9.58 21.14
CA GLU A 286 0.56 -10.66 20.89
C GLU A 286 1.71 -10.64 21.92
N PRO A 287 2.26 -11.81 22.32
CA PRO A 287 3.46 -11.87 23.16
C PRO A 287 4.63 -11.13 22.51
N GLY A 288 5.06 -10.01 23.10
CA GLY A 288 6.17 -9.19 22.62
C GLY A 288 5.78 -7.94 21.84
N ALA A 289 4.49 -7.71 21.56
CA ALA A 289 4.02 -6.45 21.01
C ALA A 289 3.96 -5.38 22.12
N PRO A 290 4.63 -4.22 21.98
CA PRO A 290 4.57 -3.20 23.01
C PRO A 290 3.12 -2.73 23.22
N SER A 291 2.73 -2.55 24.48
CA SER A 291 1.57 -1.75 24.86
C SER A 291 1.77 -0.35 24.30
N MET A 292 0.98 0.02 23.28
CA MET A 292 1.16 1.28 22.57
C MET A 292 -0.15 2.05 22.60
N GLY A 293 -0.16 3.12 23.41
CA GLY A 293 -1.13 4.19 23.26
C GLY A 293 -0.98 4.89 21.91
N ALA A 294 -1.97 5.70 21.57
CA ALA A 294 -2.00 6.42 20.31
C ALA A 294 -0.80 7.37 20.16
N LYS A 295 -0.29 7.46 18.94
CA LYS A 295 0.66 8.48 18.53
C LYS A 295 0.03 9.38 17.47
N SER A 296 0.59 10.57 17.29
CA SER A 296 0.23 11.35 16.11
C SER A 296 0.79 10.66 14.86
N LEU A 297 -0.06 10.53 13.85
CA LEU A 297 0.29 9.95 12.56
C LEU A 297 0.73 11.07 11.63
N CYS A 298 -0.15 12.02 11.38
CA CYS A 298 0.18 13.26 10.68
C CYS A 298 -0.90 14.31 10.88
N ILE A 299 -0.53 15.56 10.64
CA ILE A 299 -1.44 16.66 10.31
C ILE A 299 -1.72 16.53 8.81
N PRO A 300 -2.90 16.02 8.40
CA PRO A 300 -3.18 15.70 7.01
C PRO A 300 -3.30 16.97 6.16
N PHE A 301 -2.80 16.92 4.93
CA PHE A 301 -2.98 18.01 3.96
C PHE A 301 -4.40 18.08 3.41
N LYS A 302 -5.12 16.96 3.45
CA LYS A 302 -6.55 16.87 3.16
C LYS A 302 -7.25 16.28 4.39
N PRO A 303 -7.69 17.12 5.34
CA PRO A 303 -8.32 16.64 6.57
C PRO A 303 -9.71 16.04 6.31
N LEU A 304 -10.17 15.14 7.19
CA LEU A 304 -11.55 14.62 7.13
C LEU A 304 -12.58 15.70 7.47
N CYS A 305 -12.24 16.54 8.44
CA CYS A 305 -13.02 17.70 8.86
C CYS A 305 -12.09 18.89 9.08
N GLU A 306 -12.59 20.10 8.86
CA GLU A 306 -11.85 21.33 9.15
C GLU A 306 -11.94 21.71 10.62
N LEU A 307 -10.85 22.28 11.15
CA LEU A 307 -10.79 22.72 12.53
C LEU A 307 -11.72 23.92 12.73
N GLN A 308 -12.68 23.79 13.64
CA GLN A 308 -13.61 24.86 13.93
C GLN A 308 -12.92 26.04 14.64
N PRO A 309 -13.32 27.28 14.36
CA PRO A 309 -12.82 28.45 15.09
C PRO A 309 -13.01 28.28 16.60
N ALA A 310 -11.98 28.65 17.38
CA ALA A 310 -11.95 28.51 18.83
C ALA A 310 -12.12 27.08 19.38
N ALA A 311 -11.92 26.05 18.54
CA ALA A 311 -11.84 24.67 19.01
C ALA A 311 -10.76 24.52 20.09
N LYS A 312 -11.10 23.79 21.16
CA LYS A 312 -10.13 23.41 22.20
C LYS A 312 -9.48 22.10 21.81
N CYS A 313 -8.21 21.95 22.18
CA CYS A 313 -7.52 20.66 22.10
C CYS A 313 -8.29 19.63 22.93
N VAL A 314 -8.21 18.34 22.58
CA VAL A 314 -8.81 17.25 23.35
C VAL A 314 -8.36 17.20 24.82
N CYS A 315 -7.21 17.79 25.17
CA CYS A 315 -6.77 17.92 26.56
C CYS A 315 -7.52 18.99 27.36
N GLY A 316 -8.34 19.82 26.71
CA GLY A 316 -9.15 20.89 27.33
C GLY A 316 -8.39 22.14 27.78
N LYS A 317 -7.05 22.09 27.81
CA LYS A 317 -6.20 23.17 28.37
C LYS A 317 -5.87 24.27 27.37
N ASN A 318 -5.52 23.88 26.14
CA ASN A 318 -4.99 24.78 25.12
C ASN A 318 -5.96 24.90 23.94
N PRO A 319 -5.97 26.04 23.22
CA PRO A 319 -6.64 26.13 21.93
C PRO A 319 -6.00 25.12 20.95
N ALA A 320 -6.83 24.49 20.13
CA ALA A 320 -6.37 23.60 19.08
C ALA A 320 -5.73 24.44 17.95
N LYS A 321 -4.59 23.97 17.44
CA LYS A 321 -3.88 24.57 16.29
C LYS A 321 -4.09 23.74 15.02
N PHE A 322 -4.26 22.43 15.18
CA PHE A 322 -4.30 21.47 14.09
C PHE A 322 -5.43 20.46 14.30
N TYR A 323 -5.94 19.90 13.20
CA TYR A 323 -6.80 18.72 13.25
C TYR A 323 -5.98 17.51 12.81
N THR A 324 -5.50 16.73 13.78
CA THR A 324 -4.39 15.77 13.57
C THR A 324 -4.92 14.36 13.61
N LEU A 325 -4.41 13.49 12.73
CA LEU A 325 -4.70 12.06 12.78
C LEU A 325 -3.87 11.40 13.87
N PHE A 326 -4.53 10.64 14.74
CA PHE A 326 -3.93 9.81 15.78
C PHE A 326 -4.38 8.37 15.59
N GLY A 327 -3.54 7.42 16.02
CA GLY A 327 -3.88 6.01 15.96
C GLY A 327 -2.82 5.15 16.64
N ARG A 328 -3.12 3.86 16.79
CA ARG A 328 -2.08 2.88 17.08
C ARG A 328 -1.22 2.71 15.85
N SER A 329 0.08 2.59 16.04
CA SER A 329 1.06 2.49 14.94
C SER A 329 2.04 1.35 15.16
N TYR A 330 2.65 0.92 14.06
CA TYR A 330 3.87 0.12 14.05
C TYR A 330 5.10 0.97 14.39
#